data_AF-A0A7X6NZD2-F1
#
_entry.id   AF-A0A7X6NZD2-F1
#
_cell.length_a   1.000
_cell.length_b   1.000
_cell.length_c   1.000
_cell.angle_alpha   90.00
_cell.angle_beta   90.00
_cell.angle_gamma   90.00
#
_symmetry.space_group_name_H-M   'P 1'
#
loop_
_entity.id
_entity.type
_entity.pdbx_description
1 polymer ?
#
loop_
_entity_poly.entity_id
_entity_poly.type
_entity_poly.pdbx_seq_one_letter_code
_entity_poly.pdbx_strand_id
1 'polypeptide(L)'
;MKTTTRVLVAATMLAGGASLALPGLAEAADAPTPPAAAPSAAQAAALASQWLSTESADGIFRYAGSPDWGFTADVALGHASAGRGTALGGATLEALRTNAGAMTNVGSTPVSAAGTAKLALVAAVYGENPATFGGVDLVATLNSLLVTTGANAGLYSDNANPAPAFPNSFTQSYAVTAAARIGAGNAAGVEYLLTQQCPDGGFRLEASGTPCSDSTTSDVDSTALAVQALEAASLAGVGDAAALAKAIAAGSSFLVTNQNADGSFNSSGEWGMKNTNTTGLATQALRATGAVASAELGAAYLQTQQLLCDVVVAARGGFAFSEDDLAAARNAASLPAGNEDSYRRATAQVILGLGGPSLATLTSADRAAVGPAVVCETTGTTTTSTTTTTTTTTTSTTTTTTAAPQTTTTLPTATTAAVDAVVAGTSDTRGVSGTRNGSSLAATGASSTPLVALGAALLCLGGLAAATSSRLRARSN
;
A
#
# COMPACT_ATOMS: atom_id res chain seq x y z
N MET A 1 -41.32 -41.37 -24.74
CA MET A 1 -42.74 -41.60 -25.08
C MET A 1 -43.60 -40.96 -24.01
N LYS A 2 -44.51 -40.06 -24.41
CA LYS A 2 -45.83 -39.66 -23.84
C LYS A 2 -45.95 -39.69 -22.29
N THR A 3 -46.40 -38.64 -21.60
CA THR A 3 -47.67 -37.95 -21.85
C THR A 3 -47.74 -36.65 -21.03
N THR A 4 -48.28 -35.62 -21.68
CA THR A 4 -48.72 -34.31 -21.18
C THR A 4 -49.91 -34.42 -20.24
N THR A 5 -49.98 -33.60 -19.18
CA THR A 5 -51.26 -33.21 -18.57
C THR A 5 -51.24 -31.71 -18.25
N ARG A 6 -51.99 -30.96 -19.05
CA ARG A 6 -52.42 -29.58 -18.79
C ARG A 6 -53.65 -29.63 -17.90
N VAL A 7 -53.73 -28.78 -16.89
CA VAL A 7 -55.01 -28.45 -16.22
C VAL A 7 -55.26 -26.96 -16.43
N LEU A 8 -56.34 -26.71 -17.18
CA LEU A 8 -56.97 -25.42 -17.42
C LEU A 8 -58.07 -25.27 -16.35
N VAL A 9 -58.09 -24.19 -15.57
CA VAL A 9 -59.28 -23.79 -14.79
C VAL A 9 -59.63 -22.35 -15.11
N ALA A 10 -60.93 -22.16 -15.26
CA ALA A 10 -61.62 -21.09 -15.95
C ALA A 10 -61.63 -19.74 -15.21
N ALA A 11 -61.85 -18.72 -16.02
CA ALA A 11 -62.08 -17.34 -15.65
C ALA A 11 -63.40 -17.14 -14.90
N THR A 12 -63.39 -16.22 -13.93
CA THR A 12 -64.59 -15.55 -13.43
C THR A 12 -64.33 -14.04 -13.49
N MET A 13 -64.91 -13.38 -14.49
CA MET A 13 -65.05 -11.92 -14.52
C MET A 13 -66.10 -11.50 -13.49
N LEU A 14 -65.74 -10.58 -12.59
CA LEU A 14 -66.70 -9.76 -11.86
C LEU A 14 -66.37 -8.29 -12.11
N ALA A 15 -67.32 -7.60 -12.73
CA ALA A 15 -67.35 -6.17 -12.91
C ALA A 15 -67.78 -5.46 -11.61
N GLY A 16 -67.25 -4.28 -11.36
CA GLY A 16 -67.88 -3.33 -10.43
C GLY A 16 -66.91 -2.36 -9.75
N GLY A 17 -67.11 -1.06 -9.99
CA GLY A 17 -66.64 0.00 -9.09
C GLY A 17 -65.64 0.99 -9.69
N ALA A 18 -66.10 1.86 -10.59
CA ALA A 18 -65.40 3.10 -10.88
C ALA A 18 -65.63 4.09 -9.72
N SER A 19 -64.66 4.17 -8.80
CA SER A 19 -64.60 5.22 -7.79
C SER A 19 -63.65 6.32 -8.29
N LEU A 20 -64.21 7.49 -8.64
CA LEU A 20 -63.43 8.71 -8.81
C LEU A 20 -62.90 9.14 -7.43
N ALA A 21 -61.65 8.79 -7.13
CA ALA A 21 -60.91 9.38 -6.02
C ALA A 21 -60.24 10.67 -6.50
N LEU A 22 -60.49 11.78 -5.80
CA LEU A 22 -59.78 13.03 -5.99
C LEU A 22 -58.27 12.81 -5.75
N PRO A 23 -57.36 13.43 -6.51
CA PRO A 23 -55.95 13.38 -6.20
C PRO A 23 -55.71 14.18 -4.91
N GLY A 24 -55.57 13.46 -3.80
CA GLY A 24 -54.90 14.01 -2.63
C GLY A 24 -53.48 14.37 -3.04
N LEU A 25 -53.07 15.61 -2.76
CA LEU A 25 -51.68 16.00 -2.75
C LEU A 25 -50.98 15.14 -1.70
N ALA A 26 -50.47 13.98 -2.12
CA ALA A 26 -49.53 13.22 -1.33
C ALA A 26 -48.28 14.09 -1.23
N GLU A 27 -47.99 14.58 -0.03
CA GLU A 27 -46.64 15.02 0.31
C GLU A 27 -45.69 13.93 -0.16
N ALA A 28 -44.82 14.28 -1.11
CA ALA A 28 -43.77 13.38 -1.56
C ALA A 28 -42.90 13.10 -0.33
N ALA A 29 -43.16 11.96 0.33
CA ALA A 29 -42.24 11.42 1.29
C ALA A 29 -40.90 11.29 0.57
N ASP A 30 -39.88 11.97 1.07
CA ASP A 30 -38.51 11.84 0.58
C ASP A 30 -38.20 10.34 0.52
N ALA A 31 -38.06 9.83 -0.70
CA ALA A 31 -37.64 8.45 -0.88
C ALA A 31 -36.26 8.34 -0.23
N PRO A 32 -35.99 7.33 0.63
CA PRO A 32 -34.69 7.18 1.24
C PRO A 32 -33.63 7.13 0.14
N THR A 33 -32.66 8.05 0.20
CA THR A 33 -31.54 8.06 -0.75
C THR A 33 -30.86 6.70 -0.69
N PRO A 34 -30.63 6.02 -1.83
CA PRO A 34 -29.91 4.76 -1.82
C PRO A 34 -28.55 4.95 -1.15
N PRO A 35 -28.09 4.02 -0.30
CA PRO A 35 -26.74 4.10 0.26
C PRO A 35 -25.73 4.25 -0.88
N ALA A 36 -24.76 5.15 -0.71
CA ALA A 36 -23.72 5.36 -1.70
C ALA A 36 -23.08 4.00 -2.08
N ALA A 37 -23.07 3.68 -3.38
CA ALA A 37 -22.50 2.44 -3.85
C ALA A 37 -21.01 2.37 -3.44
N ALA A 38 -20.55 1.18 -3.01
CA ALA A 38 -19.15 0.96 -2.70
C ALA A 38 -18.29 1.29 -3.95
N PRO A 39 -17.13 1.95 -3.78
CA PRO A 39 -16.27 2.31 -4.91
C PRO A 39 -15.82 1.03 -5.63
N SER A 40 -15.80 1.04 -6.96
CA SER A 40 -15.12 0.00 -7.74
C SER A 40 -13.62 -0.05 -7.41
N ALA A 41 -12.93 -1.15 -7.72
CA ALA A 41 -11.50 -1.29 -7.41
C ALA A 41 -10.66 -0.14 -8.01
N ALA A 42 -10.99 0.29 -9.24
CA ALA A 42 -10.33 1.41 -9.88
C ALA A 42 -10.60 2.77 -9.16
N GLN A 43 -11.83 2.99 -8.67
CA GLN A 43 -12.13 4.18 -7.85
C GLN A 43 -11.40 4.11 -6.51
N ALA A 44 -11.35 2.94 -5.89
CA ALA A 44 -10.67 2.71 -4.64
C ALA A 44 -9.17 3.00 -4.75
N ALA A 45 -8.53 2.55 -5.83
CA ALA A 45 -7.13 2.85 -6.14
C ALA A 45 -6.88 4.35 -6.41
N ALA A 46 -7.80 5.01 -7.12
CA ALA A 46 -7.69 6.45 -7.39
C ALA A 46 -7.80 7.28 -6.09
N LEU A 47 -8.71 6.93 -5.19
CA LEU A 47 -8.85 7.56 -3.86
C LEU A 47 -7.62 7.33 -3.00
N ALA A 48 -7.07 6.11 -2.99
CA ALA A 48 -5.84 5.76 -2.30
C ALA A 48 -4.64 6.61 -2.77
N SER A 49 -4.47 6.71 -4.08
CA SER A 49 -3.44 7.52 -4.71
C SER A 49 -3.63 9.00 -4.37
N GLN A 50 -4.87 9.50 -4.36
CA GLN A 50 -5.16 10.87 -3.99
C GLN A 50 -4.82 11.14 -2.52
N TRP A 51 -5.19 10.23 -1.61
CA TRP A 51 -4.87 10.34 -0.20
C TRP A 51 -3.35 10.32 0.05
N LEU A 52 -2.60 9.40 -0.58
CA LEU A 52 -1.14 9.39 -0.47
C LEU A 52 -0.50 10.72 -0.91
N SER A 53 -1.03 11.35 -1.98
CA SER A 53 -0.51 12.64 -2.43
C SER A 53 -0.71 13.79 -1.42
N THR A 54 -1.67 13.65 -0.48
CA THR A 54 -1.86 14.64 0.60
C THR A 54 -1.00 14.37 1.83
N GLU A 55 -0.48 13.14 1.97
CA GLU A 55 0.34 12.74 3.11
C GLU A 55 1.79 13.26 3.04
N SER A 56 2.24 13.70 1.86
CA SER A 56 3.56 14.29 1.68
C SER A 56 3.58 15.33 0.55
N ALA A 57 3.63 16.61 0.92
CA ALA A 57 3.66 17.72 -0.04
C ALA A 57 4.98 17.80 -0.83
N ASP A 58 6.10 17.37 -0.22
CA ASP A 58 7.41 17.32 -0.88
C ASP A 58 7.69 15.98 -1.57
N GLY A 59 6.72 15.06 -1.57
CA GLY A 59 6.85 13.73 -2.14
C GLY A 59 7.75 12.79 -1.36
N ILE A 60 8.30 13.21 -0.21
CA ILE A 60 9.17 12.40 0.66
C ILE A 60 8.33 11.81 1.79
N PHE A 61 8.26 10.48 1.86
CA PHE A 61 7.65 9.80 2.99
C PHE A 61 8.67 9.57 4.09
N ARG A 62 8.21 9.62 5.34
CA ARG A 62 9.10 9.64 6.51
C ARG A 62 8.66 8.63 7.55
N TYR A 63 9.63 7.94 8.14
CA TYR A 63 9.46 7.10 9.32
C TYR A 63 10.21 7.72 10.49
N ALA A 64 9.52 7.93 11.62
CA ALA A 64 10.09 8.59 12.80
C ALA A 64 10.83 9.91 12.47
N GLY A 65 10.28 10.70 11.54
CA GLY A 65 10.84 11.99 11.10
C GLY A 65 11.98 11.91 10.09
N SER A 66 12.53 10.72 9.81
CA SER A 66 13.59 10.52 8.82
C SER A 66 13.02 10.12 7.46
N PRO A 67 13.61 10.54 6.33
CA PRO A 67 13.21 10.04 5.01
C PRO A 67 13.25 8.52 4.94
N ASP A 68 12.17 7.92 4.43
CA ASP A 68 12.09 6.52 4.09
C ASP A 68 12.04 6.40 2.56
N TRP A 69 13.21 6.22 1.95
CA TRP A 69 13.35 6.15 0.50
C TRP A 69 12.73 4.89 -0.09
N GLY A 70 12.77 3.78 0.65
CA GLY A 70 12.13 2.53 0.26
C GLY A 70 10.64 2.69 0.12
N PHE A 71 10.01 3.27 1.15
CA PHE A 71 8.57 3.53 1.14
C PHE A 71 8.18 4.65 0.16
N THR A 72 9.03 5.66 0.00
CA THR A 72 8.84 6.70 -1.03
C THR A 72 8.79 6.07 -2.43
N ALA A 73 9.66 5.10 -2.73
CA ALA A 73 9.60 4.34 -3.99
C ALA A 73 8.32 3.49 -4.11
N ASP A 74 7.86 2.87 -3.02
CA ASP A 74 6.60 2.11 -3.03
C ASP A 74 5.39 3.01 -3.33
N VAL A 75 5.38 4.25 -2.82
CA VAL A 75 4.33 5.23 -3.15
C VAL A 75 4.39 5.64 -4.62
N ALA A 76 5.58 5.82 -5.20
CA ALA A 76 5.72 6.08 -6.64
C ALA A 76 5.15 4.93 -7.49
N LEU A 77 5.43 3.68 -7.12
CA LEU A 77 4.85 2.50 -7.78
C LEU A 77 3.33 2.41 -7.55
N GLY A 78 2.85 2.77 -6.36
CA GLY A 78 1.43 2.89 -6.06
C GLY A 78 0.71 3.87 -6.97
N HIS A 79 1.22 5.10 -7.12
CA HIS A 79 0.65 6.09 -8.05
C HIS A 79 0.58 5.56 -9.49
N ALA A 80 1.64 4.92 -9.98
CA ALA A 80 1.64 4.29 -11.30
C ALA A 80 0.59 3.16 -11.39
N SER A 81 0.48 2.31 -10.36
CA SER A 81 -0.48 1.20 -10.33
C SER A 81 -1.93 1.68 -10.33
N ALA A 82 -2.22 2.79 -9.65
CA ALA A 82 -3.52 3.47 -9.71
C ALA A 82 -3.82 4.12 -11.07
N GLY A 83 -2.87 4.15 -12.01
CA GLY A 83 -3.00 4.90 -13.26
C GLY A 83 -3.00 6.41 -13.02
N ARG A 84 -2.15 6.87 -12.08
CA ARG A 84 -2.02 8.26 -11.64
C ARG A 84 -0.55 8.67 -11.53
N GLY A 85 0.36 7.93 -12.17
CA GLY A 85 1.80 8.15 -12.05
C GLY A 85 2.21 9.54 -12.52
N THR A 86 1.66 10.00 -13.65
CA THR A 86 1.99 11.33 -14.19
C THR A 86 1.25 12.43 -13.43
N ALA A 87 -0.04 12.20 -13.11
CA ALA A 87 -0.85 13.18 -12.39
C ALA A 87 -0.41 13.43 -10.93
N LEU A 88 0.04 12.40 -10.21
CA LEU A 88 0.28 12.45 -8.76
C LEU A 88 1.67 11.95 -8.33
N GLY A 89 2.38 11.20 -9.16
CA GLY A 89 3.69 10.63 -8.81
C GLY A 89 4.89 11.56 -9.01
N GLY A 90 4.70 12.73 -9.63
CA GLY A 90 5.80 13.62 -10.02
C GLY A 90 6.68 14.10 -8.85
N ALA A 91 6.07 14.48 -7.72
CA ALA A 91 6.81 14.94 -6.54
C ALA A 91 7.66 13.81 -5.94
N THR A 92 7.08 12.61 -5.82
CA THR A 92 7.77 11.41 -5.32
C THR A 92 8.92 11.00 -6.25
N LEU A 93 8.70 11.04 -7.57
CA LEU A 93 9.75 10.77 -8.55
C LEU A 93 10.91 11.77 -8.45
N GLU A 94 10.61 13.07 -8.31
CA GLU A 94 11.63 14.10 -8.14
C GLU A 94 12.42 13.95 -6.84
N ALA A 95 11.74 13.66 -5.73
CA ALA A 95 12.39 13.36 -4.48
C ALA A 95 13.37 12.19 -4.60
N LEU A 96 12.96 11.10 -5.26
CA LEU A 96 13.80 9.93 -5.52
C LEU A 96 14.97 10.24 -6.46
N ARG A 97 14.75 11.06 -7.49
CA ARG A 97 15.79 11.49 -8.44
C ARG A 97 16.85 12.33 -7.74
N THR A 98 16.44 13.34 -6.98
CA THR A 98 17.35 14.22 -6.23
C THR A 98 18.14 13.44 -5.17
N ASN A 99 17.57 12.37 -4.60
CA ASN A 99 18.17 11.59 -3.52
C ASN A 99 18.58 10.18 -3.94
N ALA A 100 18.84 9.96 -5.24
CA ALA A 100 19.15 8.62 -5.78
C ALA A 100 20.31 7.96 -5.02
N GLY A 101 21.39 8.71 -4.75
CA GLY A 101 22.53 8.21 -3.99
C GLY A 101 22.20 7.82 -2.54
N ALA A 102 21.24 8.48 -1.89
CA ALA A 102 20.82 8.14 -0.52
C ALA A 102 19.91 6.89 -0.48
N MET A 103 19.27 6.55 -1.59
CA MET A 103 18.51 5.32 -1.72
C MET A 103 19.39 4.13 -2.08
N THR A 104 20.43 4.34 -2.88
CA THR A 104 21.39 3.28 -3.20
C THR A 104 22.40 3.04 -2.07
N ASN A 105 22.74 4.05 -1.27
CA ASN A 105 23.76 3.94 -0.22
C ASN A 105 23.10 4.05 1.16
N VAL A 106 23.33 3.08 2.06
CA VAL A 106 22.63 3.02 3.35
C VAL A 106 23.62 3.06 4.52
N GLY A 107 23.86 4.24 5.08
CA GLY A 107 24.72 4.40 6.25
C GLY A 107 26.14 3.86 6.02
N SER A 108 26.53 2.80 6.73
CA SER A 108 27.86 2.14 6.60
C SER A 108 27.93 1.08 5.49
N THR A 109 26.81 0.71 4.88
CA THR A 109 26.76 -0.21 3.73
C THR A 109 26.94 0.62 2.45
N PRO A 110 28.01 0.38 1.65
CA PRO A 110 28.31 1.28 0.54
C PRO A 110 27.18 1.31 -0.50
N VAL A 111 26.53 0.17 -0.80
CA VAL A 111 25.47 0.04 -1.81
C VAL A 111 24.48 -1.09 -1.46
N SER A 112 23.18 -0.79 -1.49
CA SER A 112 22.07 -1.72 -1.26
C SER A 112 21.48 -2.29 -2.55
N ALA A 113 21.33 -3.61 -2.62
CA ALA A 113 20.67 -4.32 -3.71
C ALA A 113 19.17 -4.00 -3.77
N ALA A 114 18.47 -4.01 -2.63
CA ALA A 114 17.05 -3.71 -2.58
C ALA A 114 16.76 -2.26 -2.98
N GLY A 115 17.52 -1.31 -2.43
CA GLY A 115 17.40 0.11 -2.77
C GLY A 115 17.67 0.37 -4.25
N THR A 116 18.78 -0.17 -4.77
CA THR A 116 19.13 -0.02 -6.20
C THR A 116 18.08 -0.65 -7.12
N ALA A 117 17.62 -1.86 -6.82
CA ALA A 117 16.61 -2.56 -7.61
C ALA A 117 15.29 -1.81 -7.66
N LYS A 118 14.77 -1.36 -6.51
CA LYS A 118 13.53 -0.58 -6.45
C LYS A 118 13.65 0.75 -7.20
N LEU A 119 14.76 1.45 -7.04
CA LEU A 119 14.96 2.73 -7.74
C LEU A 119 15.07 2.54 -9.25
N ALA A 120 15.75 1.49 -9.70
CA ALA A 120 15.82 1.13 -11.12
C ALA A 120 14.44 0.78 -11.68
N LEU A 121 13.62 0.06 -10.91
CA LEU A 121 12.24 -0.25 -11.28
C LEU A 121 11.38 1.03 -11.38
N VAL A 122 11.48 1.95 -10.42
CA VAL A 122 10.80 3.25 -10.49
C VAL A 122 11.22 4.01 -11.74
N ALA A 123 12.52 4.13 -12.02
CA ALA A 123 13.01 4.79 -13.23
C ALA A 123 12.41 4.17 -14.50
N ALA A 124 12.39 2.83 -14.59
CA ALA A 124 11.79 2.12 -15.73
C ALA A 124 10.27 2.33 -15.86
N VAL A 125 9.53 2.34 -14.74
CA VAL A 125 8.08 2.56 -14.71
C VAL A 125 7.73 3.98 -15.18
N TYR A 126 8.55 4.96 -14.81
CA TYR A 126 8.34 6.37 -15.14
C TYR A 126 8.98 6.79 -16.48
N GLY A 127 9.59 5.86 -17.21
CA GLY A 127 10.21 6.15 -18.51
C GLY A 127 11.51 6.97 -18.43
N GLU A 128 12.14 6.99 -17.25
CA GLU A 128 13.42 7.63 -17.02
C GLU A 128 14.57 6.73 -17.45
N ASN A 129 15.75 7.31 -17.72
CA ASN A 129 16.94 6.52 -18.05
C ASN A 129 17.63 5.98 -16.79
N PRO A 130 17.59 4.65 -16.51
CA PRO A 130 18.19 4.08 -15.30
C PRO A 130 19.73 4.18 -15.28
N ALA A 131 20.39 4.36 -16.43
CA ALA A 131 21.85 4.51 -16.48
C ALA A 131 22.34 5.90 -16.02
N THR A 132 21.45 6.87 -15.87
CA THR A 132 21.79 8.25 -15.48
C THR A 132 20.81 8.84 -14.46
N PHE A 133 20.00 8.01 -13.80
CA PHE A 133 18.91 8.48 -12.94
C PHE A 133 19.47 9.15 -11.68
N GLY A 134 19.16 10.44 -11.49
CA GLY A 134 19.66 11.19 -10.33
C GLY A 134 21.19 11.27 -10.26
N GLY A 135 21.88 11.12 -11.38
CA GLY A 135 23.35 11.05 -11.43
C GLY A 135 23.94 9.70 -11.03
N VAL A 136 23.12 8.67 -10.82
CA VAL A 136 23.55 7.30 -10.50
C VAL A 136 23.29 6.38 -11.70
N ASP A 137 24.27 5.54 -12.04
CA ASP A 137 24.10 4.45 -13.00
C ASP A 137 23.53 3.22 -12.28
N LEU A 138 22.20 3.13 -12.24
CA LEU A 138 21.49 2.04 -11.55
C LEU A 138 21.68 0.70 -12.25
N VAL A 139 21.94 0.71 -13.56
CA VAL A 139 22.19 -0.52 -14.35
C VAL A 139 23.53 -1.12 -13.93
N ALA A 140 24.60 -0.33 -13.99
CA ALA A 140 25.93 -0.77 -13.58
C ALA A 140 25.97 -1.12 -12.09
N THR A 141 25.29 -0.31 -11.25
CA THR A 141 25.22 -0.54 -9.81
C THR A 141 24.54 -1.88 -9.50
N LEU A 142 23.36 -2.15 -10.06
CA LEU A 142 22.65 -3.41 -9.81
C LEU A 142 23.45 -4.63 -10.29
N ASN A 143 24.08 -4.54 -11.47
CA ASN A 143 24.93 -5.62 -11.99
C ASN A 143 26.14 -5.90 -11.07
N SER A 144 26.72 -4.88 -10.46
CA SER A 144 27.84 -5.04 -9.53
C SER A 144 27.48 -5.77 -8.22
N LEU A 145 26.19 -5.83 -7.90
CA LEU A 145 25.66 -6.46 -6.69
C LEU A 145 25.31 -7.94 -6.89
N LEU A 146 25.45 -8.46 -8.11
CA LEU A 146 25.26 -9.88 -8.40
C LEU A 146 26.47 -10.67 -7.89
N VAL A 147 26.24 -11.59 -6.96
CA VAL A 147 27.24 -12.56 -6.52
C VAL A 147 27.52 -13.53 -7.66
N THR A 148 28.77 -13.65 -8.08
CA THR A 148 29.15 -14.45 -9.26
C THR A 148 29.77 -15.81 -8.95
N THR A 149 30.06 -16.10 -7.68
CA THR A 149 30.77 -17.33 -7.27
C THR A 149 30.26 -17.89 -5.94
N GLY A 150 30.60 -19.14 -5.67
CA GLY A 150 30.26 -19.82 -4.42
C GLY A 150 28.80 -20.26 -4.36
N ALA A 151 28.37 -20.68 -3.16
CA ALA A 151 27.01 -21.20 -2.94
C ALA A 151 25.92 -20.16 -3.24
N ASN A 152 26.24 -18.88 -3.12
CA ASN A 152 25.30 -17.78 -3.37
C ASN A 152 25.43 -17.18 -4.78
N ALA A 153 26.09 -17.85 -5.73
CA ALA A 153 26.14 -17.38 -7.11
C ALA A 153 24.72 -17.15 -7.66
N GLY A 154 24.46 -15.97 -8.23
CA GLY A 154 23.14 -15.51 -8.69
C GLY A 154 22.37 -14.67 -7.67
N LEU A 155 22.77 -14.63 -6.40
CA LEU A 155 22.16 -13.74 -5.42
C LEU A 155 22.51 -12.27 -5.73
N TYR A 156 21.52 -11.37 -5.75
CA TYR A 156 21.75 -9.94 -5.63
C TYR A 156 21.90 -9.58 -4.15
N SER A 157 23.08 -9.06 -3.77
CA SER A 157 23.44 -8.81 -2.37
C SER A 157 24.06 -7.43 -2.20
N ASP A 158 23.79 -6.80 -1.06
CA ASP A 158 24.46 -5.56 -0.68
C ASP A 158 25.98 -5.76 -0.64
N ASN A 159 26.76 -4.76 -1.08
CA ASN A 159 28.23 -4.83 -1.05
C ASN A 159 28.82 -4.49 0.34
N ALA A 160 28.13 -4.94 1.40
CA ALA A 160 28.60 -4.78 2.77
C ALA A 160 29.77 -5.75 3.05
N ASN A 161 30.69 -5.32 3.91
CA ASN A 161 31.69 -6.21 4.52
C ASN A 161 31.62 -6.09 6.06
N PRO A 162 31.21 -7.15 6.78
CA PRO A 162 30.78 -8.45 6.25
C PRO A 162 29.51 -8.33 5.41
N ALA A 163 29.30 -9.30 4.52
CA ALA A 163 28.08 -9.40 3.71
C ALA A 163 26.83 -9.37 4.61
N PRO A 164 25.68 -8.86 4.11
CA PRO A 164 24.46 -8.79 4.91
C PRO A 164 24.10 -10.18 5.46
N ALA A 165 23.76 -10.23 6.75
CA ALA A 165 23.55 -11.48 7.46
C ALA A 165 22.32 -12.28 6.99
N PHE A 166 21.40 -11.66 6.23
CA PHE A 166 20.08 -12.22 5.90
C PHE A 166 19.66 -11.91 4.45
N PRO A 167 20.16 -12.64 3.44
CA PRO A 167 19.62 -12.55 2.09
C PRO A 167 18.16 -13.01 2.07
N ASN A 168 17.31 -12.35 1.26
CA ASN A 168 15.88 -12.65 1.19
C ASN A 168 15.32 -12.59 -0.23
N SER A 169 14.23 -13.34 -0.45
CA SER A 169 13.58 -13.47 -1.75
C SER A 169 12.90 -12.18 -2.22
N PHE A 170 12.58 -11.24 -1.32
CA PHE A 170 12.07 -9.92 -1.70
C PHE A 170 13.12 -9.14 -2.50
N THR A 171 14.33 -9.02 -1.96
CA THR A 171 15.45 -8.32 -2.62
C THR A 171 15.75 -8.98 -3.97
N GLN A 172 15.83 -10.31 -3.99
CA GLN A 172 16.06 -11.06 -5.22
C GLN A 172 14.95 -10.81 -6.26
N SER A 173 13.68 -10.81 -5.84
CA SER A 173 12.55 -10.61 -6.75
C SER A 173 12.51 -9.20 -7.33
N TYR A 174 12.74 -8.17 -6.51
CA TYR A 174 12.86 -6.80 -7.01
C TYR A 174 14.05 -6.65 -7.96
N ALA A 175 15.20 -7.24 -7.65
CA ALA A 175 16.38 -7.18 -8.49
C ALA A 175 16.18 -7.87 -9.85
N VAL A 176 15.60 -9.08 -9.87
CA VAL A 176 15.27 -9.79 -11.11
C VAL A 176 14.25 -9.01 -11.93
N THR A 177 13.20 -8.47 -11.29
CA THR A 177 12.20 -7.63 -11.97
C THR A 177 12.84 -6.40 -12.59
N ALA A 178 13.61 -5.63 -11.80
CA ALA A 178 14.25 -4.41 -12.27
C ALA A 178 15.26 -4.68 -13.39
N ALA A 179 16.11 -5.70 -13.24
CA ALA A 179 17.08 -6.11 -14.23
C ALA A 179 16.41 -6.49 -15.56
N ALA A 180 15.32 -7.25 -15.53
CA ALA A 180 14.53 -7.56 -16.72
C ALA A 180 13.96 -6.28 -17.37
N ARG A 181 13.39 -5.37 -16.57
CA ARG A 181 12.77 -4.11 -17.03
C ARG A 181 13.75 -3.12 -17.66
N ILE A 182 15.00 -3.10 -17.20
CA ILE A 182 16.04 -2.16 -17.67
C ILE A 182 16.98 -2.78 -18.72
N GLY A 183 16.68 -3.99 -19.22
CA GLY A 183 17.52 -4.67 -20.22
C GLY A 183 18.86 -5.20 -19.68
N ALA A 184 18.95 -5.42 -18.36
CA ALA A 184 20.13 -5.92 -17.66
C ALA A 184 19.90 -7.31 -17.03
N GLY A 185 18.89 -8.05 -17.52
CA GLY A 185 18.53 -9.35 -16.95
C GLY A 185 19.68 -10.35 -16.99
N ASN A 186 19.80 -11.15 -15.92
CA ASN A 186 20.86 -12.14 -15.77
C ASN A 186 20.27 -13.51 -15.42
N ALA A 187 20.60 -14.53 -16.20
CA ALA A 187 20.11 -15.89 -16.02
C ALA A 187 20.47 -16.48 -14.65
N ALA A 188 21.66 -16.20 -14.12
CA ALA A 188 22.06 -16.69 -12.79
C ALA A 188 21.18 -16.10 -11.68
N GLY A 189 20.74 -14.85 -11.82
CA GLY A 189 19.79 -14.23 -10.89
C GLY A 189 18.42 -14.89 -10.90
N VAL A 190 17.94 -15.23 -12.10
CA VAL A 190 16.69 -15.97 -12.29
C VAL A 190 16.80 -17.39 -11.73
N GLU A 191 17.89 -18.09 -12.02
CA GLU A 191 18.16 -19.44 -11.51
C GLU A 191 18.23 -19.46 -9.99
N TYR A 192 18.92 -18.48 -9.37
CA TYR A 192 18.96 -18.36 -7.93
C TYR A 192 17.57 -18.10 -7.33
N LEU A 193 16.72 -17.30 -7.99
CA LEU A 193 15.34 -17.13 -7.53
C LEU A 193 14.54 -18.44 -7.62
N LEU A 194 14.72 -19.20 -8.71
CA LEU A 194 14.09 -20.52 -8.88
C LEU A 194 14.51 -21.51 -7.78
N THR A 195 15.75 -21.46 -7.27
CA THR A 195 16.15 -22.33 -6.15
C THR A 195 15.44 -22.01 -4.83
N GLN A 196 14.80 -20.84 -4.71
CA GLN A 196 14.01 -20.48 -3.54
C GLN A 196 12.61 -21.10 -3.54
N GLN A 197 12.15 -21.67 -4.67
CA GLN A 197 10.85 -22.31 -4.77
C GLN A 197 10.85 -23.65 -4.02
N CYS A 198 9.89 -23.81 -3.12
CA CYS A 198 9.69 -24.98 -2.27
C CYS A 198 8.78 -26.01 -2.94
N PRO A 199 8.72 -27.27 -2.43
CA PRO A 199 7.99 -28.36 -3.08
C PRO A 199 6.48 -28.14 -3.29
N ASP A 200 5.87 -27.25 -2.51
CA ASP A 200 4.45 -26.87 -2.59
C ASP A 200 4.20 -25.71 -3.59
N GLY A 201 5.25 -25.22 -4.26
CA GLY A 201 5.20 -24.14 -5.24
C GLY A 201 5.40 -22.74 -4.66
N GLY A 202 5.32 -22.58 -3.34
CA GLY A 202 5.63 -21.33 -2.66
C GLY A 202 7.13 -21.00 -2.71
N PHE A 203 7.48 -19.76 -2.40
CA PHE A 203 8.86 -19.30 -2.29
C PHE A 203 9.14 -18.94 -0.83
N ARG A 204 10.27 -19.39 -0.29
CA ARG A 204 10.69 -19.01 1.06
C ARG A 204 11.12 -17.56 1.16
N LEU A 205 10.96 -16.95 2.33
CA LEU A 205 11.43 -15.60 2.60
C LEU A 205 12.96 -15.52 2.70
N GLU A 206 13.56 -16.35 3.57
CA GLU A 206 15.00 -16.39 3.78
C GLU A 206 15.67 -17.09 2.60
N ALA A 207 16.46 -16.34 1.84
CA ALA A 207 17.10 -16.87 0.65
C ALA A 207 18.33 -17.71 1.02
N SER A 208 18.58 -18.77 0.26
CA SER A 208 19.75 -19.62 0.42
C SER A 208 20.25 -20.12 -0.94
N GLY A 209 21.55 -20.37 -1.03
CA GLY A 209 22.18 -21.04 -2.16
C GLY A 209 21.77 -22.50 -2.38
N THR A 210 21.11 -23.12 -1.40
CA THR A 210 20.59 -24.49 -1.52
C THR A 210 19.14 -24.51 -1.96
N PRO A 211 18.70 -25.40 -2.85
CA PRO A 211 17.28 -25.51 -3.23
C PRO A 211 16.36 -25.64 -2.01
N CYS A 212 15.21 -24.97 -2.03
CA CYS A 212 14.23 -25.15 -0.97
C CYS A 212 13.70 -26.59 -0.97
N SER A 213 13.76 -27.24 0.20
CA SER A 213 13.30 -28.61 0.41
C SER A 213 12.16 -28.72 1.43
N ASP A 214 11.74 -27.60 2.02
CA ASP A 214 10.81 -27.57 3.14
C ASP A 214 9.66 -26.58 2.86
N SER A 215 8.48 -27.12 2.57
CA SER A 215 7.26 -26.35 2.33
C SER A 215 6.80 -25.52 3.53
N THR A 216 7.25 -25.84 4.76
CA THR A 216 6.90 -25.02 5.94
C THR A 216 7.56 -23.64 5.94
N THR A 217 8.56 -23.43 5.07
CA THR A 217 9.26 -22.15 4.90
C THR A 217 8.64 -21.25 3.83
N SER A 218 7.65 -21.74 3.08
CA SER A 218 6.97 -20.99 2.02
C SER A 218 6.26 -19.74 2.58
N ASP A 219 6.50 -18.61 1.92
CA ASP A 219 6.01 -17.30 2.32
C ASP A 219 5.10 -16.70 1.24
N VAL A 220 3.90 -16.21 1.63
CA VAL A 220 2.90 -15.69 0.67
C VAL A 220 3.43 -14.45 -0.04
N ASP A 221 3.99 -13.51 0.70
CA ASP A 221 4.50 -12.25 0.14
C ASP A 221 5.69 -12.49 -0.80
N SER A 222 6.62 -13.35 -0.40
CA SER A 222 7.77 -13.77 -1.21
C SER A 222 7.32 -14.50 -2.47
N THR A 223 6.31 -15.36 -2.38
CA THR A 223 5.73 -16.05 -3.55
C THR A 223 5.12 -15.04 -4.51
N ALA A 224 4.35 -14.07 -4.01
CA ALA A 224 3.72 -13.05 -4.84
C ALA A 224 4.74 -12.20 -5.61
N LEU A 225 5.83 -11.79 -4.97
CA LEU A 225 6.90 -11.05 -5.64
C LEU A 225 7.72 -11.92 -6.59
N ALA A 226 8.05 -13.14 -6.19
CA ALA A 226 8.85 -14.06 -7.01
C ALA A 226 8.14 -14.41 -8.32
N VAL A 227 6.84 -14.71 -8.26
CA VAL A 227 6.04 -15.03 -9.45
C VAL A 227 6.03 -13.86 -10.44
N GLN A 228 5.89 -12.61 -9.97
CA GLN A 228 5.97 -11.44 -10.85
C GLN A 228 7.39 -11.20 -11.39
N ALA A 229 8.43 -11.51 -10.62
CA ALA A 229 9.81 -11.42 -11.07
C ALA A 229 10.13 -12.46 -12.17
N LEU A 230 9.63 -13.68 -12.02
CA LEU A 230 9.75 -14.73 -13.04
C LEU A 230 8.93 -14.39 -14.30
N GLU A 231 7.76 -13.76 -14.16
CA GLU A 231 7.01 -13.20 -15.29
C GLU A 231 7.85 -12.14 -16.02
N ALA A 232 8.45 -11.19 -15.31
CA ALA A 232 9.32 -10.17 -15.89
C ALA A 232 10.51 -10.78 -16.65
N ALA A 233 11.16 -11.78 -16.05
CA ALA A 233 12.25 -12.52 -16.69
C ALA A 233 11.79 -13.24 -17.97
N SER A 234 10.62 -13.89 -17.91
CA SER A 234 10.01 -14.57 -19.06
C SER A 234 9.73 -13.60 -20.21
N LEU A 235 9.12 -12.45 -19.93
CA LEU A 235 8.84 -11.40 -20.91
C LEU A 235 10.11 -10.80 -21.51
N ALA A 236 11.19 -10.71 -20.73
CA ALA A 236 12.50 -10.24 -21.20
C ALA A 236 13.32 -11.33 -21.93
N GLY A 237 12.84 -12.58 -21.99
CA GLY A 237 13.57 -13.69 -22.60
C GLY A 237 14.82 -14.12 -21.80
N VAL A 238 14.80 -13.98 -20.47
CA VAL A 238 15.93 -14.26 -19.58
C VAL A 238 15.65 -15.52 -18.77
N GLY A 239 16.46 -16.56 -18.97
CA GLY A 239 16.31 -17.87 -18.31
C GLY A 239 15.59 -18.91 -19.17
N ASP A 240 15.40 -20.11 -18.61
CA ASP A 240 14.71 -21.20 -19.30
C ASP A 240 13.19 -21.01 -19.28
N ALA A 241 12.58 -20.81 -20.45
CA ALA A 241 11.15 -20.49 -20.57
C ALA A 241 10.24 -21.57 -19.99
N ALA A 242 10.61 -22.85 -20.09
CA ALA A 242 9.80 -23.95 -19.57
C ALA A 242 9.86 -24.02 -18.03
N ALA A 243 11.05 -23.83 -17.45
CA ALA A 243 11.25 -23.74 -16.01
C ALA A 243 10.49 -22.54 -15.41
N LEU A 244 10.57 -21.38 -16.06
CA LEU A 244 9.82 -20.18 -15.68
C LEU A 244 8.32 -20.42 -15.69
N ALA A 245 7.76 -20.92 -16.80
CA ALA A 245 6.33 -21.21 -16.91
C ALA A 245 5.85 -22.19 -15.83
N LYS A 246 6.64 -23.24 -15.56
CA LYS A 246 6.34 -24.21 -14.50
C LYS A 246 6.35 -23.56 -13.12
N ALA A 247 7.39 -22.77 -12.81
CA ALA A 247 7.53 -22.13 -11.52
C ALA A 247 6.43 -21.08 -11.26
N ILE A 248 6.08 -20.27 -12.28
CA ILE A 248 4.98 -19.30 -12.23
C ILE A 248 3.64 -20.02 -11.96
N ALA A 249 3.36 -21.11 -12.68
CA ALA A 249 2.13 -21.87 -12.48
C ALA A 249 2.05 -22.47 -11.07
N ALA A 250 3.15 -23.03 -10.55
CA ALA A 250 3.21 -23.59 -9.21
C ALA A 250 3.03 -22.52 -8.12
N GLY A 251 3.71 -21.36 -8.25
CA GLY A 251 3.54 -20.23 -7.34
C GLY A 251 2.13 -19.65 -7.36
N SER A 252 1.52 -19.54 -8.54
CA SER A 252 0.11 -19.14 -8.65
C SER A 252 -0.83 -20.13 -7.97
N SER A 253 -0.58 -21.44 -8.12
CA SER A 253 -1.38 -22.48 -7.45
C SER A 253 -1.24 -22.41 -5.93
N PHE A 254 -0.03 -22.16 -5.43
CA PHE A 254 0.23 -21.93 -4.01
C PHE A 254 -0.59 -20.75 -3.49
N LEU A 255 -0.59 -19.60 -4.19
CA LEU A 255 -1.38 -18.43 -3.79
C LEU A 255 -2.89 -18.73 -3.78
N VAL A 256 -3.42 -19.39 -4.81
CA VAL A 256 -4.85 -19.78 -4.83
C VAL A 256 -5.20 -20.69 -3.65
N THR A 257 -4.32 -21.60 -3.29
CA THR A 257 -4.55 -22.57 -2.20
C THR A 257 -4.52 -21.90 -0.81
N ASN A 258 -3.72 -20.85 -0.67
CA ASN A 258 -3.56 -20.11 0.59
C ASN A 258 -4.51 -18.90 0.71
N GLN A 259 -5.38 -18.67 -0.28
CA GLN A 259 -6.39 -17.62 -0.22
C GLN A 259 -7.52 -18.01 0.74
N ASN A 260 -7.87 -17.14 1.68
CA ASN A 260 -9.02 -17.32 2.56
C ASN A 260 -10.33 -17.23 1.76
N ALA A 261 -11.42 -17.77 2.32
CA ALA A 261 -12.74 -17.74 1.68
C ALA A 261 -13.30 -16.32 1.45
N ASP A 262 -12.88 -15.34 2.26
CA ASP A 262 -13.24 -13.92 2.08
C ASP A 262 -12.36 -13.21 1.04
N GLY A 263 -11.40 -13.90 0.43
CA GLY A 263 -10.45 -13.37 -0.55
C GLY A 263 -9.14 -12.84 0.05
N SER A 264 -9.06 -12.72 1.37
CA SER A 264 -7.86 -12.22 2.05
C SER A 264 -6.71 -13.22 2.08
N PHE A 265 -5.54 -12.73 2.46
CA PHE A 265 -4.36 -13.51 2.76
C PHE A 265 -3.84 -13.21 4.16
N ASN A 266 -3.27 -14.24 4.77
CA ASN A 266 -2.48 -14.10 5.99
C ASN A 266 -1.01 -13.94 5.61
N SER A 267 -0.26 -13.10 6.35
CA SER A 267 1.20 -13.16 6.30
C SER A 267 1.67 -14.55 6.75
N SER A 268 2.81 -15.02 6.28
CA SER A 268 3.32 -16.33 6.71
C SER A 268 3.99 -16.30 8.10
N GLY A 269 4.28 -17.49 8.64
CA GLY A 269 4.90 -17.69 9.94
C GLY A 269 3.92 -18.03 11.08
N GLU A 270 4.46 -18.40 12.25
CA GLU A 270 3.69 -18.84 13.42
C GLU A 270 2.66 -17.81 13.91
N TRP A 271 2.93 -16.52 13.67
CA TRP A 271 2.08 -15.39 14.03
C TRP A 271 1.45 -14.72 12.82
N GLY A 272 1.33 -15.48 11.72
CA GLY A 272 0.72 -15.03 10.48
C GLY A 272 -0.67 -14.45 10.72
N MET A 273 -0.91 -13.23 10.23
CA MET A 273 -2.19 -12.55 10.42
C MET A 273 -2.78 -12.06 9.11
N LYS A 274 -4.11 -12.10 9.04
CA LYS A 274 -4.89 -11.52 7.96
C LYS A 274 -4.60 -10.03 7.83
N ASN A 275 -4.15 -9.59 6.67
CA ASN A 275 -3.82 -8.18 6.46
C ASN A 275 -3.93 -7.75 4.98
N THR A 276 -4.03 -6.44 4.76
CA THR A 276 -4.23 -5.87 3.43
C THR A 276 -2.96 -5.81 2.59
N ASN A 277 -1.77 -5.75 3.19
CA ASN A 277 -0.50 -5.71 2.47
C ASN A 277 -0.24 -7.02 1.71
N THR A 278 -0.26 -8.14 2.45
CA THR A 278 -0.10 -9.49 1.90
C THR A 278 -1.21 -9.78 0.89
N THR A 279 -2.44 -9.38 1.19
CA THR A 279 -3.55 -9.52 0.23
C THR A 279 -3.29 -8.71 -1.04
N GLY A 280 -2.80 -7.47 -0.94
CA GLY A 280 -2.48 -6.61 -2.09
C GLY A 280 -1.44 -7.23 -3.02
N LEU A 281 -0.32 -7.70 -2.45
CA LEU A 281 0.74 -8.36 -3.20
C LEU A 281 0.27 -9.66 -3.87
N ALA A 282 -0.38 -10.54 -3.11
CA ALA A 282 -0.90 -11.80 -3.63
C ALA A 282 -1.96 -11.57 -4.72
N THR A 283 -2.85 -10.60 -4.54
CA THR A 283 -3.88 -10.24 -5.52
C THR A 283 -3.27 -9.73 -6.82
N GLN A 284 -2.25 -8.89 -6.77
CA GLN A 284 -1.54 -8.42 -7.97
C GLN A 284 -0.90 -9.59 -8.71
N ALA A 285 -0.21 -10.48 -7.99
CA ALA A 285 0.44 -11.65 -8.57
C ALA A 285 -0.57 -12.62 -9.22
N LEU A 286 -1.70 -12.90 -8.54
CA LEU A 286 -2.78 -13.73 -9.10
C LEU A 286 -3.36 -13.14 -10.38
N ARG A 287 -3.50 -11.82 -10.46
CA ARG A 287 -3.95 -11.15 -11.68
C ARG A 287 -2.92 -11.32 -12.80
N ALA A 288 -1.64 -11.14 -12.48
CA ALA A 288 -0.53 -11.28 -13.43
C ALA A 288 -0.44 -12.69 -14.04
N THR A 289 -0.73 -13.73 -13.24
CA THR A 289 -0.69 -15.13 -13.70
C THR A 289 -2.00 -15.63 -14.31
N GLY A 290 -3.01 -14.77 -14.46
CA GLY A 290 -4.30 -15.12 -15.05
C GLY A 290 -5.28 -15.82 -14.11
N ALA A 291 -4.99 -15.92 -12.81
CA ALA A 291 -5.92 -16.38 -11.77
C ALA A 291 -6.96 -15.31 -11.41
N VAL A 292 -7.67 -14.81 -12.42
CA VAL A 292 -8.53 -13.60 -12.34
C VAL A 292 -9.62 -13.74 -11.27
N ALA A 293 -10.28 -14.89 -11.15
CA ALA A 293 -11.34 -15.06 -10.16
C ALA A 293 -10.83 -14.89 -8.72
N SER A 294 -9.68 -15.49 -8.40
CA SER A 294 -9.01 -15.30 -7.10
C SER A 294 -8.54 -13.86 -6.91
N ALA A 295 -8.04 -13.20 -7.95
CA ALA A 295 -7.66 -11.80 -7.88
C ALA A 295 -8.88 -10.87 -7.62
N GLU A 296 -10.04 -11.15 -8.20
CA GLU A 296 -11.26 -10.36 -7.92
C GLU A 296 -11.76 -10.57 -6.48
N LEU A 297 -11.64 -11.78 -5.91
CA LEU A 297 -11.94 -12.01 -4.49
C LEU A 297 -11.00 -11.21 -3.58
N GLY A 298 -9.69 -11.20 -3.89
CA GLY A 298 -8.71 -10.40 -3.15
C GLY A 298 -8.99 -8.90 -3.23
N ALA A 299 -9.29 -8.39 -4.43
CA ALA A 299 -9.68 -6.98 -4.61
C ALA A 299 -10.95 -6.63 -3.82
N ALA A 300 -11.95 -7.52 -3.82
CA ALA A 300 -13.18 -7.34 -3.05
C ALA A 300 -12.90 -7.25 -1.55
N TYR A 301 -12.04 -8.12 -0.99
CA TYR A 301 -11.59 -8.00 0.40
C TYR A 301 -10.92 -6.66 0.66
N LEU A 302 -9.96 -6.26 -0.19
CA LEU A 302 -9.24 -5.00 -0.03
C LEU A 302 -10.19 -3.81 0.04
N GLN A 303 -11.19 -3.74 -0.84
CA GLN A 303 -12.20 -2.67 -0.85
C GLN A 303 -12.96 -2.54 0.47
N THR A 304 -13.15 -3.63 1.23
CA THR A 304 -13.78 -3.57 2.57
C THR A 304 -12.94 -2.85 3.61
N GLN A 305 -11.64 -2.71 3.36
CA GLN A 305 -10.66 -2.11 4.28
C GLN A 305 -10.37 -0.63 3.94
N GLN A 306 -11.05 -0.07 2.95
CA GLN A 306 -10.91 1.33 2.58
C GLN A 306 -11.55 2.25 3.64
N LEU A 307 -10.83 3.30 4.00
CA LEU A 307 -11.29 4.34 4.90
C LEU A 307 -12.18 5.33 4.13
N LEU A 308 -13.49 5.35 4.44
CA LEU A 308 -14.49 6.12 3.69
C LEU A 308 -15.25 7.11 4.60
N CYS A 309 -16.54 7.32 4.38
CA CYS A 309 -17.31 8.40 4.99
C CYS A 309 -17.50 8.28 6.50
N ASP A 310 -17.31 7.08 7.04
CA ASP A 310 -17.43 6.73 8.45
C ASP A 310 -16.14 6.97 9.26
N VAL A 311 -15.10 7.52 8.62
CA VAL A 311 -13.90 8.02 9.31
C VAL A 311 -13.73 9.53 9.16
N VAL A 312 -12.79 10.09 9.93
CA VAL A 312 -12.38 11.50 9.83
C VAL A 312 -11.97 11.86 8.40
N VAL A 313 -12.32 13.07 7.96
CA VAL A 313 -12.09 13.55 6.58
C VAL A 313 -10.64 13.37 6.12
N ALA A 314 -9.66 13.65 6.98
CA ALA A 314 -8.24 13.54 6.66
C ALA A 314 -7.76 12.10 6.38
N ALA A 315 -8.50 11.09 6.80
CA ALA A 315 -8.16 9.67 6.60
C ALA A 315 -8.81 9.07 5.34
N ARG A 316 -9.75 9.78 4.71
CA ARG A 316 -10.59 9.24 3.63
C ARG A 316 -9.77 8.94 2.39
N GLY A 317 -9.94 7.74 1.85
CA GLY A 317 -9.24 7.22 0.69
C GLY A 317 -8.10 6.25 1.02
N GLY A 318 -7.49 6.39 2.21
CA GLY A 318 -6.50 5.45 2.73
C GLY A 318 -7.08 4.06 3.02
N PHE A 319 -6.22 3.12 3.39
CA PHE A 319 -6.58 1.75 3.74
C PHE A 319 -6.06 1.38 5.11
N ALA A 320 -6.87 0.66 5.87
CA ALA A 320 -6.44 0.00 7.09
C ALA A 320 -5.55 -1.22 6.78
N PHE A 321 -4.59 -1.49 7.66
CA PHE A 321 -3.77 -2.70 7.58
C PHE A 321 -4.57 -3.97 7.92
N SER A 322 -5.46 -3.86 8.90
CA SER A 322 -6.30 -4.95 9.40
C SER A 322 -7.71 -4.47 9.75
N GLU A 323 -8.62 -5.42 10.02
CA GLU A 323 -9.98 -5.13 10.49
C GLU A 323 -9.97 -4.39 11.84
N ASP A 324 -9.01 -4.69 12.71
CA ASP A 324 -8.80 -3.98 13.99
C ASP A 324 -8.40 -2.53 13.75
N ASP A 325 -7.52 -2.27 12.78
CA ASP A 325 -7.11 -0.92 12.42
C ASP A 325 -8.28 -0.14 11.80
N LEU A 326 -9.09 -0.78 10.96
CA LEU A 326 -10.31 -0.17 10.42
C LEU A 326 -11.28 0.21 11.53
N ALA A 327 -11.50 -0.69 12.50
CA ALA A 327 -12.34 -0.41 13.65
C ALA A 327 -11.76 0.72 14.51
N ALA A 328 -10.44 0.76 14.71
CA ALA A 328 -9.78 1.84 15.44
C ALA A 328 -9.95 3.20 14.74
N ALA A 329 -9.79 3.25 13.41
CA ALA A 329 -9.95 4.48 12.63
C ALA A 329 -11.39 5.05 12.70
N ARG A 330 -12.42 4.19 12.72
CA ARG A 330 -13.83 4.60 12.85
C ARG A 330 -14.17 5.21 14.22
N ASN A 331 -13.45 4.80 15.25
CA ASN A 331 -13.71 5.22 16.63
C ASN A 331 -12.83 6.40 17.09
N ALA A 332 -12.01 6.95 16.21
CA ALA A 332 -11.04 7.99 16.55
C ALA A 332 -11.33 9.32 15.84
N ALA A 333 -11.03 10.44 16.51
CA ALA A 333 -11.17 11.78 15.95
C ALA A 333 -10.07 12.14 14.94
N SER A 334 -8.99 11.37 14.92
CA SER A 334 -7.87 11.40 13.97
C SER A 334 -7.42 9.96 13.72
N LEU A 335 -6.57 9.70 12.72
CA LEU A 335 -5.86 8.42 12.69
C LEU A 335 -5.11 8.22 14.02
N PRO A 336 -5.11 7.00 14.59
CA PRO A 336 -4.45 6.74 15.86
C PRO A 336 -2.97 7.13 15.81
N ALA A 337 -2.56 8.02 16.72
CA ALA A 337 -1.19 8.50 16.81
C ALA A 337 -0.21 7.34 17.02
N GLY A 338 0.85 7.30 16.22
CA GLY A 338 1.84 6.21 16.21
C GLY A 338 1.51 5.07 15.25
N ASN A 339 0.31 5.06 14.64
CA ASN A 339 -0.09 4.05 13.65
C ASN A 339 -0.24 4.64 12.24
N GLU A 340 -0.05 5.94 12.02
CA GLU A 340 -0.25 6.59 10.71
C GLU A 340 0.63 5.96 9.62
N ASP A 341 1.85 5.55 9.96
CA ASP A 341 2.76 4.85 9.05
C ASP A 341 2.16 3.51 8.55
N SER A 342 1.43 2.80 9.41
CA SER A 342 0.74 1.54 9.03
C SER A 342 -0.29 1.78 7.92
N TYR A 343 -1.14 2.80 8.07
CA TYR A 343 -2.12 3.17 7.05
C TYR A 343 -1.46 3.62 5.73
N ARG A 344 -0.36 4.37 5.81
CA ARG A 344 0.39 4.79 4.62
C ARG A 344 0.96 3.60 3.85
N ARG A 345 1.62 2.68 4.55
CA ARG A 345 2.19 1.46 3.95
C ARG A 345 1.12 0.54 3.38
N ALA A 346 0.05 0.32 4.13
CA ALA A 346 -1.10 -0.44 3.66
C ALA A 346 -1.66 0.17 2.38
N THR A 347 -1.91 1.47 2.38
CA THR A 347 -2.46 2.16 1.20
C THR A 347 -1.57 1.99 -0.04
N ALA A 348 -0.25 2.18 0.07
CA ALA A 348 0.65 2.04 -1.07
C ALA A 348 0.67 0.62 -1.66
N GLN A 349 0.65 -0.41 -0.81
CA GLN A 349 0.69 -1.81 -1.25
C GLN A 349 -0.67 -2.32 -1.74
N VAL A 350 -1.77 -1.89 -1.12
CA VAL A 350 -3.12 -2.26 -1.53
C VAL A 350 -3.44 -1.80 -2.95
N ILE A 351 -2.96 -0.62 -3.35
CA ILE A 351 -3.16 -0.09 -4.71
C ILE A 351 -2.66 -1.08 -5.79
N LEU A 352 -1.64 -1.90 -5.50
CA LEU A 352 -1.13 -2.92 -6.41
C LEU A 352 -2.19 -4.01 -6.69
N GLY A 353 -2.96 -4.39 -5.67
CA GLY A 353 -4.01 -5.41 -5.76
C GLY A 353 -5.34 -4.92 -6.36
N LEU A 354 -5.53 -3.61 -6.52
CA LEU A 354 -6.80 -3.02 -6.97
C LEU A 354 -6.93 -2.91 -8.50
N GLY A 355 -6.37 -3.87 -9.24
CA GLY A 355 -6.54 -3.97 -10.70
C GLY A 355 -5.47 -3.28 -11.53
N GLY A 356 -4.33 -2.90 -10.94
CA GLY A 356 -3.16 -2.44 -11.67
C GLY A 356 -2.45 -3.56 -12.45
N PRO A 357 -1.64 -3.23 -13.48
CA PRO A 357 -0.74 -4.18 -14.13
C PRO A 357 0.27 -4.80 -13.14
N SER A 358 0.89 -5.89 -13.56
CA SER A 358 2.00 -6.49 -12.81
C SER A 358 3.23 -5.58 -12.81
N LEU A 359 4.15 -5.78 -11.86
CA LEU A 359 5.43 -5.05 -11.83
C LEU A 359 6.24 -5.25 -13.12
N ALA A 360 6.02 -6.34 -13.84
CA ALA A 360 6.68 -6.62 -15.13
C ALA A 360 6.23 -5.68 -16.26
N THR A 361 5.01 -5.13 -16.19
CA THR A 361 4.41 -4.34 -17.27
C THR A 361 3.94 -2.95 -16.84
N LEU A 362 4.05 -2.63 -15.54
CA LEU A 362 3.63 -1.37 -14.96
C LEU A 362 4.30 -0.16 -15.64
N THR A 363 3.51 0.89 -15.91
CA THR A 363 3.97 2.19 -16.43
C THR A 363 3.33 3.34 -15.64
N SER A 364 3.91 4.53 -15.70
CA SER A 364 3.38 5.75 -15.08
C SER A 364 2.21 6.40 -15.83
N ALA A 365 1.75 5.79 -16.92
CA ALA A 365 0.69 6.33 -17.76
C ALA A 365 -0.61 6.51 -16.96
N ASP A 366 -1.21 7.69 -17.08
CA ASP A 366 -2.49 7.96 -16.45
C ASP A 366 -3.61 7.19 -17.16
N ARG A 367 -4.52 6.61 -16.36
CA ARG A 367 -5.75 6.00 -16.87
C ARG A 367 -6.88 7.01 -16.80
N ALA A 368 -7.92 6.81 -17.61
CA ALA A 368 -9.09 7.67 -17.61
C ALA A 368 -9.60 7.88 -16.18
N ALA A 369 -9.93 9.13 -15.85
CA ALA A 369 -10.44 9.46 -14.53
C ALA A 369 -11.65 8.58 -14.22
N VAL A 370 -11.52 7.76 -13.19
CA VAL A 370 -12.66 7.02 -12.65
C VAL A 370 -13.57 8.05 -11.99
N GLY A 371 -14.90 7.91 -12.19
CA GLY A 371 -15.93 8.88 -11.82
C GLY A 371 -15.86 9.40 -10.38
N PRO A 372 -16.71 10.38 -10.01
CA PRO A 372 -16.48 11.27 -8.88
C PRO A 372 -16.15 10.55 -7.57
N ALA A 373 -15.35 11.22 -6.74
CA ALA A 373 -15.00 10.80 -5.38
C ALA A 373 -16.25 10.38 -4.59
N VAL A 374 -16.08 9.46 -3.64
CA VAL A 374 -17.13 9.06 -2.72
C VAL A 374 -17.75 10.31 -2.10
N VAL A 375 -18.99 10.60 -2.46
CA VAL A 375 -19.74 11.74 -1.92
C VAL A 375 -20.26 11.30 -0.57
N CYS A 376 -19.60 11.78 0.49
CA CYS A 376 -20.13 11.64 1.83
C CYS A 376 -21.26 12.65 1.98
N GLU A 377 -22.50 12.18 1.98
CA GLU A 377 -23.63 13.03 2.32
C GLU A 377 -23.38 13.63 3.71
N THR A 378 -23.25 14.95 3.76
CA THR A 378 -23.39 15.66 5.01
C THR A 378 -24.85 15.53 5.40
N THR A 379 -25.16 14.73 6.42
CA THR A 379 -26.45 14.82 7.10
C THR A 379 -26.50 16.16 7.81
N GLY A 380 -26.69 17.22 7.05
CA GLY A 380 -27.03 18.53 7.56
C GLY A 380 -28.45 18.39 8.07
N THR A 381 -28.61 18.27 9.38
CA THR A 381 -29.88 18.58 10.03
C THR A 381 -30.17 20.03 9.68
N THR A 382 -30.89 20.25 8.58
CA THR A 382 -31.42 21.55 8.24
C THR A 382 -32.48 21.81 9.29
N THR A 383 -32.09 22.49 10.36
CA THR A 383 -33.06 23.08 11.28
C THR A 383 -33.78 24.14 10.48
N THR A 384 -34.88 23.76 9.84
CA THR A 384 -35.85 24.69 9.25
C THR A 384 -36.35 25.57 10.40
N SER A 385 -35.70 26.71 10.62
CA SER A 385 -36.30 27.78 11.40
C SER A 385 -37.46 28.31 10.59
N THR A 386 -38.66 27.87 10.95
CA THR A 386 -39.92 28.44 10.47
C THR A 386 -39.95 29.92 10.86
N THR A 387 -39.48 30.78 9.97
CA THR A 387 -39.64 32.22 10.12
C THR A 387 -41.07 32.54 9.70
N THR A 388 -41.97 32.58 10.66
CA THR A 388 -43.32 33.12 10.48
C THR A 388 -43.19 34.58 10.04
N THR A 389 -43.37 34.83 8.75
CA THR A 389 -43.42 36.19 8.21
C THR A 389 -44.79 36.76 8.51
N THR A 390 -44.90 37.54 9.58
CA THR A 390 -46.08 38.39 9.83
C THR A 390 -45.99 39.60 8.90
N THR A 391 -46.75 39.57 7.82
CA THR A 391 -46.98 40.72 6.94
C THR A 391 -47.63 41.85 7.75
N THR A 392 -46.86 42.89 8.08
CA THR A 392 -47.42 44.16 8.53
C THR A 392 -47.06 45.24 7.51
N THR A 393 -48.08 45.66 6.77
CA THR A 393 -48.06 46.78 5.85
C THR A 393 -47.79 48.07 6.62
N THR A 394 -46.70 48.77 6.32
CA THR A 394 -46.53 50.17 6.72
C THR A 394 -45.98 51.00 5.56
N THR A 395 -46.72 52.06 5.27
CA THR A 395 -46.60 53.03 4.20
C THR A 395 -45.31 53.86 4.25
N SER A 396 -44.81 54.16 3.04
CA SER A 396 -43.79 55.12 2.60
C SER A 396 -43.24 56.16 3.58
N THR A 397 -41.92 56.37 3.52
CA THR A 397 -41.36 57.71 3.27
C THR A 397 -40.03 57.64 2.53
N THR A 398 -39.94 58.41 1.45
CA THR A 398 -38.78 58.60 0.58
C THR A 398 -37.73 59.48 1.26
N THR A 399 -36.47 59.03 1.28
CA THR A 399 -35.33 59.95 1.41
C THR A 399 -34.13 59.44 0.63
N THR A 400 -33.74 60.26 -0.33
CA THR A 400 -32.62 60.13 -1.27
C THR A 400 -31.30 60.47 -0.56
N THR A 401 -30.27 59.62 -0.63
CA THR A 401 -28.87 60.08 -0.57
C THR A 401 -27.89 59.08 -1.19
N THR A 402 -27.47 59.43 -2.40
CA THR A 402 -26.11 59.44 -2.99
C THR A 402 -25.04 58.48 -2.43
N ALA A 403 -24.57 57.59 -3.31
CA ALA A 403 -23.31 56.86 -3.18
C ALA A 403 -22.10 57.75 -3.47
N ALA A 404 -21.02 57.57 -2.71
CA ALA A 404 -19.68 58.04 -3.05
C ALA A 404 -18.66 56.91 -2.79
N PRO A 405 -17.70 56.67 -3.70
CA PRO A 405 -16.69 55.61 -3.59
C PRO A 405 -15.45 56.12 -2.84
N GLN A 406 -14.77 55.26 -2.09
CA GLN A 406 -13.39 55.54 -1.67
C GLN A 406 -12.42 54.40 -1.98
N THR A 407 -11.31 54.87 -2.52
CA THR A 407 -10.09 54.31 -3.08
C THR A 407 -9.21 53.50 -2.12
N THR A 408 -8.56 52.51 -2.72
CA THR A 408 -7.17 52.05 -2.56
C THR A 408 -6.22 52.86 -1.66
N THR A 409 -5.46 52.16 -0.80
CA THR A 409 -4.10 52.56 -0.37
C THR A 409 -3.24 51.31 -0.09
N THR A 410 -1.96 51.44 -0.46
CA THR A 410 -0.89 50.45 -0.58
C THR A 410 -0.11 50.14 0.72
N LEU A 411 0.59 49.00 0.69
CA LEU A 411 1.61 48.36 1.57
C LEU A 411 2.60 49.31 2.31
N PRO A 412 3.32 48.84 3.38
CA PRO A 412 4.58 48.09 3.18
C PRO A 412 4.89 46.94 4.16
N THR A 413 5.82 46.11 3.69
CA THR A 413 6.59 44.96 4.23
C THR A 413 7.17 45.10 5.65
N ALA A 414 7.28 43.97 6.38
CA ALA A 414 8.36 43.72 7.33
C ALA A 414 8.69 42.22 7.49
N THR A 415 9.98 41.93 7.38
CA THR A 415 10.69 40.65 7.53
C THR A 415 11.21 40.49 8.97
N THR A 416 11.51 39.24 9.39
CA THR A 416 12.35 38.72 10.53
C THR A 416 11.55 37.91 11.54
N ALA A 417 12.04 36.85 12.20
CA ALA A 417 13.25 36.02 12.13
C ALA A 417 12.98 34.78 13.01
N ALA A 418 13.77 33.73 12.79
CA ALA A 418 13.83 32.50 13.58
C ALA A 418 14.13 32.74 15.08
N VAL A 419 13.61 31.85 15.94
CA VAL A 419 14.13 31.63 17.30
C VAL A 419 14.04 30.14 17.65
N ASP A 420 15.21 29.54 17.87
CA ASP A 420 15.42 28.28 18.57
C ASP A 420 14.94 28.38 20.02
N ALA A 421 14.26 27.34 20.53
CA ALA A 421 14.14 27.13 21.97
C ALA A 421 14.07 25.62 22.29
N VAL A 422 15.21 25.12 22.75
CA VAL A 422 15.38 23.92 23.57
C VAL A 422 14.67 24.13 24.90
N VAL A 423 13.74 23.26 25.28
CA VAL A 423 13.37 23.02 26.69
C VAL A 423 13.11 21.53 26.91
N ALA A 424 13.91 20.95 27.81
CA ALA A 424 13.73 19.65 28.41
C ALA A 424 12.53 19.66 29.37
N GLY A 425 11.67 18.64 29.29
CA GLY A 425 10.55 18.44 30.20
C GLY A 425 10.27 16.96 30.39
N THR A 426 10.83 16.38 31.45
CA THR A 426 10.51 15.06 31.97
C THR A 426 9.05 15.03 32.45
N SER A 427 8.26 14.04 32.03
CA SER A 427 7.05 13.64 32.74
C SER A 427 6.81 12.14 32.59
N ASP A 428 6.84 11.50 33.76
CA ASP A 428 6.58 10.11 34.05
C ASP A 428 5.07 9.86 33.98
N THR A 429 4.63 8.95 33.10
CA THR A 429 3.31 8.31 33.22
C THR A 429 3.43 6.83 32.85
N ARG A 430 3.48 6.00 33.90
CA ARG A 430 3.15 4.57 33.89
C ARG A 430 1.76 4.35 33.31
N GLY A 431 1.69 3.69 32.16
CA GLY A 431 0.46 3.18 31.56
C GLY A 431 0.80 1.96 30.71
N VAL A 432 0.28 0.80 31.09
CA VAL A 432 0.59 -0.53 30.56
C VAL A 432 0.30 -0.60 29.06
N SER A 433 1.37 -0.64 28.24
CA SER A 433 1.31 -0.99 26.83
C SER A 433 1.70 -2.45 26.65
N GLY A 434 0.76 -3.28 26.20
CA GLY A 434 1.06 -4.57 25.62
C GLY A 434 1.74 -4.36 24.27
N THR A 435 3.05 -4.55 24.23
CA THR A 435 3.84 -4.54 22.99
C THR A 435 3.45 -5.73 22.13
N ARG A 436 2.67 -5.48 21.07
CA ARG A 436 2.51 -6.40 19.94
C ARG A 436 3.83 -6.39 19.15
N ASN A 437 4.69 -7.38 19.41
CA ASN A 437 5.81 -7.70 18.52
C ASN A 437 5.25 -8.43 17.28
N GLY A 438 4.81 -7.65 16.28
CA GLY A 438 4.48 -8.15 14.96
C GLY A 438 5.62 -7.82 14.00
N SER A 439 6.57 -8.73 13.83
CA SER A 439 7.66 -8.63 12.84
C SER A 439 7.18 -8.88 11.40
N SER A 440 6.00 -8.37 11.01
CA SER A 440 5.46 -8.49 9.64
C SER A 440 5.56 -7.19 8.83
N LEU A 441 6.21 -6.16 9.37
CA LEU A 441 6.62 -5.01 8.57
C LEU A 441 7.74 -5.48 7.66
N ALA A 442 7.41 -5.86 6.44
CA ALA A 442 8.39 -5.92 5.37
C ALA A 442 8.91 -4.49 5.17
N ALA A 443 9.96 -4.13 5.92
CA ALA A 443 10.83 -3.01 5.64
C ALA A 443 11.55 -3.34 4.32
N THR A 444 10.83 -3.18 3.22
CA THR A 444 11.30 -3.53 1.87
C THR A 444 12.26 -2.47 1.30
N GLY A 445 12.86 -1.66 2.15
CA GLY A 445 13.90 -0.71 1.79
C GLY A 445 14.55 -0.12 3.03
N ALA A 446 15.81 0.26 2.85
CA ALA A 446 16.69 0.97 3.77
C ALA A 446 15.97 1.91 4.76
N SER A 447 15.64 1.40 5.96
CA SER A 447 15.40 2.26 7.11
C SER A 447 16.74 2.49 7.80
N SER A 448 17.19 3.74 7.87
CA SER A 448 18.50 4.09 8.42
C SER A 448 18.60 3.97 9.95
N THR A 449 17.57 3.51 10.68
CA THR A 449 17.49 3.81 12.12
C THR A 449 16.74 2.86 13.10
N PRO A 450 16.46 1.54 12.87
CA PRO A 450 16.05 0.69 14.00
C PRO A 450 17.10 -0.32 14.52
N LEU A 451 18.19 -0.62 13.79
CA LEU A 451 19.10 -1.70 14.20
C LEU A 451 20.03 -1.36 15.38
N VAL A 452 20.18 -0.09 15.75
CA VAL A 452 21.04 0.31 16.88
C VAL A 452 20.28 0.23 18.23
N ALA A 453 18.96 0.38 18.24
CA ALA A 453 18.17 0.38 19.47
C ALA A 453 17.85 -1.04 19.99
N LEU A 454 17.59 -2.01 19.10
CA LEU A 454 17.34 -3.40 19.52
C LEU A 454 18.61 -4.11 20.00
N GLY A 455 19.76 -3.84 19.39
CA GLY A 455 21.04 -4.45 19.78
C GLY A 455 21.53 -4.02 21.17
N ALA A 456 21.33 -2.74 21.53
CA ALA A 456 21.72 -2.21 22.83
C ALA A 456 20.86 -2.75 23.99
N ALA A 457 19.56 -2.95 23.76
CA ALA A 457 18.65 -3.51 24.77
C ALA A 457 18.94 -4.99 25.08
N LEU A 458 19.30 -5.79 24.06
CA LEU A 458 19.65 -7.21 24.21
C LEU A 458 21.02 -7.41 24.89
N LEU A 459 21.99 -6.52 24.66
CA LEU A 459 23.29 -6.55 25.34
C LEU A 459 23.19 -6.19 26.83
N CYS A 460 22.29 -5.28 27.21
CA CYS A 460 22.07 -4.95 28.63
C CYS A 460 21.31 -6.06 29.40
N LEU A 461 20.38 -6.77 28.74
CA LEU A 461 19.64 -7.87 29.37
C LEU A 461 20.47 -9.17 29.46
N GLY A 462 21.32 -9.45 28.47
CA GLY A 462 22.27 -10.58 28.53
C GLY A 462 23.35 -10.42 29.60
N GLY A 463 23.82 -9.19 29.84
CA GLY A 463 24.81 -8.88 30.87
C GLY A 463 24.33 -9.12 32.31
N LEU A 464 23.05 -8.86 32.61
CA LEU A 464 22.49 -9.10 33.94
C LEU A 464 22.21 -10.59 34.23
N ALA A 465 21.88 -11.39 33.21
CA ALA A 465 21.66 -12.82 33.37
C ALA A 465 22.98 -13.61 33.62
N ALA A 466 24.09 -13.17 33.02
CA ALA A 466 25.42 -13.78 33.24
C ALA A 466 26.03 -13.41 34.62
N ALA A 467 25.73 -12.21 35.14
CA ALA A 467 26.22 -11.76 36.45
C ALA A 467 25.50 -12.42 37.63
N THR A 468 24.26 -12.88 37.45
CA THR A 468 23.47 -13.55 38.49
C THR A 468 23.75 -15.05 38.56
N SER A 469 24.02 -15.69 37.43
CA SER A 469 24.38 -17.12 37.37
C SER A 469 25.82 -17.42 37.81
N SER A 470 26.76 -16.47 37.64
CA SER A 470 28.12 -16.57 38.22
C SER A 470 28.14 -16.41 39.75
N ARG A 471 27.25 -15.57 40.32
CA ARG A 471 27.12 -15.40 41.78
C ARG A 471 26.44 -16.57 42.48
N LEU A 472 25.58 -17.32 41.80
CA LEU A 472 24.94 -18.52 42.34
C LEU A 472 25.84 -19.75 42.32
N ARG A 473 26.76 -19.88 41.34
CA ARG A 473 27.76 -20.98 41.33
C ARG A 473 28.88 -20.79 42.36
N ALA A 474 29.18 -19.56 42.77
CA ALA A 474 30.19 -19.28 43.80
C ALA A 474 29.70 -19.52 45.25
N ARG A 475 28.42 -19.85 45.45
CA ARG A 475 27.83 -20.13 46.77
C ARG A 475 27.51 -21.61 47.01
N SER A 476 27.85 -22.47 46.06
CA SER A 476 27.54 -23.92 46.10
C SER A 476 28.78 -24.82 46.12
N ASN A 477 29.96 -24.25 46.44
CA ASN A 477 31.18 -24.99 46.76
C ASN A 477 31.72 -24.55 48.12
#